data_AF-A0A9R1P0K7-F1
#
_entry.id   AF-A0A9R1P0K7-F1
#
_cell.length_a   1.000
_cell.length_b   1.000
_cell.length_c   1.000
_cell.angle_alpha   90.00
_cell.angle_beta   90.00
_cell.angle_gamma   90.00
#
_symmetry.space_group_name_H-M   'P 1'
#
loop_
_entity.id
_entity.type
_entity.pdbx_description
1 polymer ?
#
loop_
_entity_poly.entity_id
_entity_poly.type
_entity_poly.pdbx_seq_one_letter_code
_entity_poly.pdbx_strand_id
1 'polypeptide(L)'
;MGNTKIQLLIWERESINGLIEKAILDADGRGVRVLSLGLLNQAKQLNGGGELFTKKYPKLRVRLVDGSGLATAVVLKSIPLDTKQVFLCGSSSKVAHATATALCERGVQVIMNQKKEYDMLKLRVPESSTGYLKFSSDEIPRIWIGDIIDDKQQRRAPSGTIFIPTSQFPLKKTRKDCTYLGSPAMKIPETMQNVHTCENWLPRRVMSAWRIAAIIHAQEGWNMHECGDDMMDIEKVWSAAIRHGFIPLSKA
;
A
#
# COMPACT_ATOMS: atom_id res chain seq x y z
N MET A 1 0.48 9.52 -15.62
CA MET A 1 -0.57 10.22 -14.83
C MET A 1 -0.25 10.36 -13.34
N GLY A 2 0.59 9.51 -12.72
CA GLY A 2 0.96 9.64 -11.30
C GLY A 2 1.89 10.81 -10.96
N ASN A 3 3.00 10.98 -11.69
CA ASN A 3 3.99 12.04 -11.40
C ASN A 3 3.42 13.45 -11.52
N THR A 4 2.58 13.74 -12.51
CA THR A 4 2.01 15.08 -12.72
C THR A 4 1.09 15.50 -11.56
N LYS A 5 0.34 14.56 -10.97
CA LYS A 5 -0.54 14.84 -9.82
C LYS A 5 0.24 15.05 -8.51
N ILE A 6 1.32 14.30 -8.29
CA ILE A 6 2.20 14.49 -7.12
C ILE A 6 2.97 15.81 -7.23
N GLN A 7 3.37 16.21 -8.45
CA GLN A 7 4.06 17.47 -8.67
C GLN A 7 3.16 18.70 -8.46
N LEU A 8 1.86 18.59 -8.76
CA LEU A 8 0.85 19.59 -8.40
C LEU A 8 0.66 19.74 -6.88
N LEU A 9 0.77 18.66 -6.11
CA LEU A 9 0.64 18.69 -4.63
C LEU A 9 1.76 19.46 -3.94
N ILE A 10 2.92 19.63 -4.59
CA ILE A 10 4.08 20.30 -3.98
C ILE A 10 3.87 21.81 -3.90
N TRP A 11 3.21 22.43 -4.89
CA TRP A 11 2.98 23.87 -4.92
C TRP A 11 1.98 24.34 -3.87
N GLU A 12 0.95 23.53 -3.61
CA GLU A 12 -0.09 23.81 -2.60
C GLU A 12 0.15 23.03 -1.31
N ARG A 13 1.37 22.56 -1.07
CA ARG A 13 1.70 21.66 0.05
C ARG A 13 1.26 22.23 1.39
N GLU A 14 1.49 23.51 1.63
CA GLU A 14 1.12 24.18 2.88
C GLU A 14 -0.41 24.29 3.01
N SER A 15 -1.09 24.78 1.97
CA SER A 15 -2.55 24.87 1.91
C SER A 15 -3.22 23.51 2.19
N ILE A 16 -2.76 22.47 1.51
CA ILE A 16 -3.30 21.11 1.64
C ILE A 16 -3.04 20.55 3.03
N ASN A 17 -1.82 20.72 3.56
CA ASN A 17 -1.51 20.27 4.91
C ASN A 17 -2.30 21.03 5.97
N GLY A 18 -2.60 22.32 5.75
CA GLY A 18 -3.49 23.09 6.61
C GLY A 18 -4.91 22.51 6.66
N LEU A 19 -5.45 22.06 5.52
CA LEU A 19 -6.75 21.39 5.47
C LEU A 19 -6.73 20.03 6.18
N ILE A 20 -5.69 19.22 5.94
CA ILE A 20 -5.54 17.91 6.59
C ILE A 20 -5.38 18.09 8.10
N GLU A 21 -4.54 19.03 8.54
CA GLU A 21 -4.34 19.38 9.94
C GLU A 21 -5.65 19.79 10.62
N LYS A 22 -6.41 20.70 10.00
CA LYS A 22 -7.70 21.14 10.52
C LYS A 22 -8.66 19.96 10.70
N ALA A 23 -8.72 19.05 9.73
CA ALA A 23 -9.54 17.85 9.83
C ALA A 23 -9.10 16.90 10.96
N ILE A 24 -7.78 16.73 11.15
CA ILE A 24 -7.23 15.92 12.24
C ILE A 24 -7.59 16.52 13.61
N LEU A 25 -7.43 17.83 13.78
CA LEU A 25 -7.72 18.51 15.04
C LEU A 25 -9.22 18.54 15.36
N ASP A 26 -10.07 18.75 14.35
CA ASP A 26 -11.53 18.66 14.52
C ASP A 26 -11.95 17.24 14.94
N ALA A 27 -11.41 16.20 14.29
CA ALA A 27 -11.65 14.81 14.66
C ALA A 27 -11.20 14.51 16.10
N ASP A 28 -10.02 14.99 16.50
CA ASP A 28 -9.53 14.84 17.87
C ASP A 28 -10.45 15.54 18.88
N GLY A 29 -10.84 16.78 18.60
CA GLY A 29 -11.73 17.58 19.45
C GLY A 29 -13.10 16.91 19.66
N ARG A 30 -13.60 16.22 18.64
CA ARG A 30 -14.86 15.45 18.68
C ARG A 30 -14.74 14.07 19.32
N GLY A 31 -13.54 13.66 19.75
CA GLY A 31 -13.31 12.35 20.36
C GLY A 31 -13.33 11.19 19.35
N VAL A 32 -13.04 11.45 18.07
CA VAL A 32 -12.86 10.39 17.07
C VAL A 32 -11.66 9.53 17.47
N ARG A 33 -11.82 8.21 17.48
CA ARG A 33 -10.75 7.28 17.88
C ARG A 33 -9.69 7.11 16.79
N VAL A 34 -10.11 7.00 15.53
CA VAL A 34 -9.23 6.70 14.40
C VAL A 34 -9.62 7.56 13.19
N LEU A 35 -8.63 8.15 12.52
CA LEU A 35 -8.78 8.89 11.28
C LEU A 35 -7.90 8.27 10.20
N SER A 36 -8.50 7.91 9.07
CA SER A 36 -7.79 7.39 7.90
C SER A 36 -7.29 8.51 7.01
N LEU A 37 -6.00 8.46 6.64
CA LEU A 37 -5.43 9.36 5.63
C LEU A 37 -5.66 8.76 4.24
N GLY A 38 -6.82 9.03 3.64
CA GLY A 38 -7.20 8.44 2.35
C GLY A 38 -6.42 8.99 1.14
N LEU A 39 -6.09 8.11 0.19
CA LEU A 39 -5.52 8.47 -1.12
C LEU A 39 -4.27 9.35 -1.01
N LEU A 40 -4.32 10.57 -1.55
CA LEU A 40 -3.17 11.45 -1.65
C LEU A 40 -2.86 12.16 -0.31
N ASN A 41 -3.76 12.10 0.67
CA ASN A 41 -3.57 12.73 1.98
C ASN A 41 -2.49 12.03 2.83
N GLN A 42 -2.05 10.83 2.43
CA GLN A 42 -0.96 10.07 3.03
C GLN A 42 0.34 10.10 2.19
N ALA A 43 0.45 10.98 1.18
CA ALA A 43 1.64 11.02 0.35
C ALA A 43 2.90 11.41 1.17
N LYS A 44 3.97 10.61 1.06
CA LYS A 44 5.22 10.85 1.81
C LYS A 44 5.82 12.23 1.53
N GLN A 45 5.77 12.68 0.27
CA GLN A 45 6.27 14.01 -0.14
C GLN A 45 5.40 15.17 0.40
N LEU A 46 4.13 14.90 0.75
CA LEU A 46 3.20 15.90 1.24
C LEU A 46 3.39 16.15 2.75
N ASN A 47 3.29 15.08 3.55
CA ASN A 47 3.30 15.17 5.02
C ASN A 47 4.01 14.00 5.72
N GLY A 48 4.87 13.29 4.99
CA GLY A 48 5.56 12.12 5.55
C GLY A 48 4.61 10.96 5.84
N GLY A 49 3.47 10.86 5.15
CA GLY A 49 2.47 9.83 5.45
C GLY A 49 1.80 10.02 6.80
N GLY A 50 1.56 11.27 7.20
CA GLY A 50 0.97 11.63 8.49
C GLY A 50 1.96 11.92 9.61
N GLU A 51 3.24 11.56 9.45
CA GLU A 51 4.28 11.74 10.48
C GLU A 51 4.40 13.21 10.92
N LEU A 52 4.26 14.15 9.97
CA LEU A 52 4.26 15.60 10.23
C LEU A 52 3.31 15.98 11.38
N PHE A 53 2.09 15.46 11.36
CA PHE A 53 1.06 15.83 12.33
C PHE A 53 1.29 15.15 13.68
N THR A 54 1.77 13.91 13.69
CA THR A 54 2.11 13.21 14.95
C THR A 54 3.29 13.85 15.68
N LYS A 55 4.28 14.38 14.94
CA LYS A 55 5.40 15.14 15.51
C LYS A 55 4.95 16.50 16.03
N LYS A 56 4.09 17.20 15.28
CA LYS A 56 3.57 18.52 15.69
C LYS A 56 2.62 18.42 16.89
N TYR A 57 1.86 17.34 17.00
CA TYR A 57 0.89 17.11 18.07
C TYR A 57 1.10 15.75 18.75
N PRO A 58 2.14 15.61 19.59
CA PRO A 58 2.48 14.33 20.23
C PRO A 58 1.40 13.82 21.20
N LYS A 59 0.46 14.69 21.61
CA LYS A 59 -0.65 14.37 22.51
C LYS A 59 -1.99 14.19 21.79
N LEU A 60 -2.00 14.00 20.46
CA LEU A 60 -3.23 13.58 19.77
C LEU A 60 -3.81 12.35 20.49
N ARG A 61 -5.13 12.28 20.55
CA ARG A 61 -5.92 11.14 21.02
C ARG A 61 -6.44 10.34 19.83
N VAL A 62 -6.84 11.00 18.75
CA VAL A 62 -7.15 10.35 17.47
C VAL A 62 -5.91 9.63 16.92
N ARG A 63 -6.06 8.38 16.49
CA ARG A 63 -4.99 7.61 15.83
C ARG A 63 -5.04 7.88 14.33
N LEU A 64 -3.88 8.14 13.73
CA LEU A 64 -3.78 8.34 12.28
C LEU A 64 -3.40 7.02 11.63
N VAL A 65 -4.14 6.64 10.59
CA VAL A 65 -3.93 5.36 9.89
C VAL A 65 -3.85 5.59 8.39
N ASP A 66 -2.66 5.39 7.83
CA ASP A 66 -2.42 5.38 6.38
C ASP A 66 -2.90 4.06 5.75
N GLY A 67 -2.86 2.96 6.51
CA GLY A 67 -3.40 1.64 6.16
C GLY A 67 -2.47 0.76 5.33
N SER A 68 -1.19 1.11 5.24
CA SER A 68 -0.18 0.38 4.49
C SER A 68 -0.02 -1.07 4.96
N GLY A 69 -0.23 -1.39 6.24
CA GLY A 69 -0.08 -2.73 6.80
C GLY A 69 -1.02 -3.74 6.14
N LEU A 70 -2.32 -3.42 6.11
CA LEU A 70 -3.30 -4.28 5.47
C LEU A 70 -3.14 -4.31 3.94
N ALA A 71 -2.76 -3.19 3.32
CA ALA A 71 -2.46 -3.16 1.90
C ALA A 71 -1.30 -4.12 1.55
N THR A 72 -0.21 -4.10 2.31
CA THR A 72 0.90 -5.05 2.16
C THR A 72 0.44 -6.49 2.37
N ALA A 73 -0.40 -6.76 3.37
CA ALA A 73 -0.95 -8.09 3.59
C ALA A 73 -1.74 -8.61 2.37
N VAL A 74 -2.63 -7.77 1.80
CA VAL A 74 -3.41 -8.13 0.61
C VAL A 74 -2.51 -8.40 -0.59
N VAL A 75 -1.46 -7.59 -0.81
CA VAL A 75 -0.47 -7.84 -1.87
C VAL A 75 0.20 -9.19 -1.67
N LEU A 76 0.72 -9.47 -0.48
CA LEU A 76 1.41 -10.72 -0.17
C LEU A 76 0.52 -11.95 -0.36
N LYS A 77 -0.76 -11.87 0.03
CA LYS A 77 -1.71 -12.99 -0.11
C LYS A 77 -2.23 -13.17 -1.55
N SER A 78 -1.99 -12.19 -2.43
CA SER A 78 -2.30 -12.30 -3.87
C SER A 78 -1.21 -12.98 -4.69
N ILE A 79 0.00 -13.14 -4.12
CA ILE A 79 1.13 -13.80 -4.78
C ILE A 79 0.92 -15.33 -4.71
N PRO A 80 1.07 -16.07 -5.83
CA PRO A 80 0.99 -17.53 -5.82
C PRO A 80 1.97 -18.16 -4.83
N LEU A 81 1.52 -19.16 -4.05
CA LEU A 81 2.29 -19.76 -2.94
C LEU A 81 3.63 -20.39 -3.38
N ASP A 82 3.72 -20.87 -4.60
CA ASP A 82 4.90 -21.51 -5.19
C ASP A 82 5.89 -20.52 -5.81
N THR A 83 5.59 -19.21 -5.76
CA THR A 83 6.45 -18.16 -6.32
C THR A 83 7.83 -18.16 -5.67
N LYS A 84 8.88 -18.35 -6.48
CA LYS A 84 10.28 -18.29 -6.03
C LYS A 84 10.96 -16.95 -6.32
N GLN A 85 10.49 -16.24 -7.34
CA GLN A 85 11.07 -14.98 -7.77
C GLN A 85 9.97 -13.99 -8.15
N VAL A 86 10.15 -12.74 -7.76
CA VAL A 86 9.31 -11.62 -8.17
C VAL A 86 10.16 -10.50 -8.74
N PHE A 87 9.57 -9.72 -9.63
CA PHE A 87 10.15 -8.50 -10.15
C PHE A 87 9.49 -7.31 -9.46
N LEU A 88 10.25 -6.54 -8.67
CA LEU A 88 9.76 -5.30 -8.08
C LEU A 88 10.07 -4.12 -9.01
N CYS A 89 9.01 -3.52 -9.54
CA CYS A 89 9.09 -2.44 -10.51
C CYS A 89 8.76 -1.08 -9.87
N GLY A 90 9.71 -0.14 -9.94
CA GLY A 90 9.39 1.29 -9.91
C GLY A 90 8.81 1.85 -8.62
N SER A 91 9.00 1.20 -7.47
CA SER A 91 8.32 1.62 -6.25
C SER A 91 9.28 2.14 -5.17
N SER A 92 9.02 3.39 -4.74
CA SER A 92 9.50 3.93 -3.47
C SER A 92 8.38 3.98 -2.41
N SER A 93 7.22 3.36 -2.68
CA SER A 93 6.14 3.36 -1.70
C SER A 93 6.44 2.45 -0.53
N LYS A 94 5.87 2.85 0.60
CA LYS A 94 5.86 2.08 1.84
C LYS A 94 5.35 0.65 1.63
N VAL A 95 4.25 0.48 0.89
CA VAL A 95 3.64 -0.84 0.64
C VAL A 95 4.55 -1.75 -0.16
N ALA A 96 5.21 -1.27 -1.21
CA ALA A 96 6.07 -2.14 -2.01
C ALA A 96 7.41 -2.46 -1.32
N HIS A 97 8.00 -1.51 -0.60
CA HIS A 97 9.16 -1.80 0.24
C HIS A 97 8.85 -2.84 1.33
N ALA A 98 7.71 -2.69 2.02
CA ALA A 98 7.27 -3.66 3.02
C ALA A 98 6.97 -5.03 2.40
N THR A 99 6.33 -5.05 1.22
CA THR A 99 6.10 -6.29 0.45
C THR A 99 7.41 -6.99 0.12
N ALA A 100 8.38 -6.26 -0.43
CA ALA A 100 9.66 -6.83 -0.79
C ALA A 100 10.46 -7.34 0.41
N THR A 101 10.43 -6.59 1.52
CA THR A 101 11.07 -7.03 2.77
C THR A 101 10.47 -8.33 3.26
N ALA A 102 9.14 -8.40 3.36
CA ALA A 102 8.44 -9.62 3.78
C ALA A 102 8.65 -10.81 2.83
N LEU A 103 8.83 -10.57 1.53
CA LEU A 103 9.16 -11.61 0.56
C LEU A 103 10.59 -12.14 0.76
N CYS A 104 11.57 -11.25 0.95
CA CYS A 104 12.94 -11.63 1.25
C CYS A 104 13.03 -12.46 2.54
N GLU A 105 12.32 -12.06 3.60
CA GLU A 105 12.24 -12.81 4.86
C GLU A 105 11.60 -14.20 4.70
N ARG A 106 10.70 -14.37 3.73
CA ARG A 106 10.07 -15.65 3.35
C ARG A 106 10.93 -16.49 2.40
N GLY A 107 12.13 -16.02 2.04
CA GLY A 107 13.02 -16.69 1.11
C GLY A 107 12.59 -16.62 -0.36
N VAL A 108 11.75 -15.64 -0.72
CA VAL A 108 11.39 -15.35 -2.11
C VAL A 108 12.37 -14.32 -2.65
N GLN A 109 12.99 -14.60 -3.79
CA GLN A 109 13.95 -13.67 -4.39
C GLN A 109 13.22 -12.47 -5.00
N VAL A 110 13.58 -11.26 -4.57
CA VAL A 110 13.08 -9.99 -5.11
C VAL A 110 14.12 -9.42 -6.06
N ILE A 111 13.76 -9.32 -7.34
CA ILE A 111 14.63 -8.81 -8.40
C ILE A 111 14.25 -7.37 -8.74
N MET A 112 15.24 -6.50 -8.84
CA MET A 112 15.09 -5.10 -9.24
C MET A 112 16.14 -4.72 -10.28
N ASN A 113 15.81 -3.79 -11.18
CA ASN A 113 16.75 -3.26 -12.17
C ASN A 113 17.01 -1.75 -12.06
N GLN A 114 16.48 -1.10 -11.01
CA GLN A 114 16.69 0.32 -10.75
C GLN A 114 17.64 0.47 -9.56
N LYS A 115 18.88 0.91 -9.86
CA LYS A 115 20.00 0.81 -8.91
C LYS A 115 19.76 1.63 -7.63
N LYS A 116 19.24 2.85 -7.78
CA LYS A 116 18.97 3.76 -6.66
C LYS A 116 17.93 3.17 -5.71
N GLU A 117 16.83 2.65 -6.24
CA GLU A 117 15.73 2.03 -5.49
C GLU A 117 16.18 0.73 -4.83
N TYR A 118 16.97 -0.08 -5.54
CA TYR A 118 17.59 -1.28 -4.98
C TYR A 118 18.49 -0.95 -3.78
N ASP A 119 19.38 0.05 -3.91
CA ASP A 119 20.28 0.43 -2.82
C ASP A 119 19.52 0.96 -1.61
N MET A 120 18.44 1.75 -1.83
CA MET A 120 17.56 2.22 -0.75
C MET A 120 16.83 1.07 -0.04
N LEU A 121 16.32 0.09 -0.79
CA LEU A 121 15.64 -1.07 -0.22
C LEU A 121 16.61 -1.98 0.53
N LYS A 122 17.83 -2.17 0.01
CA LYS A 122 18.86 -2.99 0.64
C LYS A 122 19.21 -2.52 2.05
N LEU A 123 19.14 -1.21 2.31
CA LEU A 123 19.36 -0.64 3.65
C LEU A 123 18.22 -0.93 4.65
N ARG A 124 17.05 -1.36 4.16
CA ARG A 124 15.85 -1.61 4.97
C ARG A 124 15.60 -3.10 5.20
N VAL A 125 16.06 -3.96 4.29
CA VAL A 125 15.92 -5.42 4.42
C VAL A 125 16.85 -5.93 5.52
N PRO A 126 16.40 -6.80 6.43
CA PRO A 126 17.26 -7.40 7.44
C PRO A 126 18.47 -8.11 6.81
N GLU A 127 19.64 -8.00 7.44
CA GLU A 127 20.89 -8.57 6.92
C GLU A 127 20.76 -10.06 6.57
N SER A 128 20.08 -10.84 7.42
CA SER A 128 19.77 -12.26 7.23
C SER A 128 18.98 -12.57 5.95
N SER A 129 18.27 -11.59 5.40
CA SER A 129 17.39 -11.74 4.25
C SER A 129 17.93 -11.02 3.00
N THR A 130 19.04 -10.29 3.10
CA THR A 130 19.62 -9.54 1.98
C THR A 130 20.03 -10.41 0.79
N GLY A 131 20.36 -11.69 1.03
CA GLY A 131 20.66 -12.67 -0.03
C GLY A 131 19.50 -12.94 -0.99
N TYR A 132 18.27 -12.61 -0.59
CA TYR A 132 17.08 -12.71 -1.44
C TYR A 132 16.78 -11.43 -2.23
N LEU A 133 17.50 -10.33 -1.98
CA LEU A 133 17.37 -9.11 -2.78
C LEU A 133 18.44 -9.08 -3.87
N LYS A 134 18.03 -9.02 -5.14
CA LYS A 134 18.93 -9.12 -6.29
C LYS A 134 18.78 -7.95 -7.25
N PHE A 135 19.91 -7.35 -7.63
CA PHE A 135 19.99 -6.39 -8.72
C PHE A 135 20.30 -7.12 -10.03
N SER A 136 19.38 -7.11 -10.99
CA SER A 136 19.57 -7.73 -12.30
C SER A 136 18.69 -7.07 -13.36
N SER A 137 19.20 -6.95 -14.58
CA SER A 137 18.43 -6.49 -15.76
C SER A 137 18.02 -7.63 -16.70
N ASP A 138 18.63 -8.81 -16.53
CA ASP A 138 18.49 -9.95 -17.44
C ASP A 138 17.50 -10.99 -16.92
N GLU A 139 17.35 -11.08 -15.60
CA GLU A 139 16.40 -11.99 -14.96
C GLU A 139 15.07 -11.30 -14.70
N ILE A 140 14.04 -11.71 -15.44
CA ILE A 140 12.74 -11.07 -15.43
C ILE A 140 11.66 -12.15 -15.19
N PRO A 141 11.24 -12.39 -13.93
CA PRO A 141 10.22 -13.37 -13.61
C PRO A 141 8.83 -12.91 -14.09
N ARG A 142 7.86 -13.84 -14.02
CA ARG A 142 6.46 -13.60 -14.44
C ARG A 142 5.60 -12.90 -13.40
N ILE A 143 6.06 -12.75 -12.15
CA ILE A 143 5.32 -12.03 -11.11
C ILE A 143 5.91 -10.64 -10.99
N TRP A 144 5.13 -9.61 -11.32
CA TRP A 144 5.54 -8.22 -11.29
C TRP A 144 4.75 -7.45 -10.24
N ILE A 145 5.46 -6.83 -9.30
CA ILE A 145 4.89 -6.07 -8.19
C ILE A 145 5.29 -4.61 -8.35
N GLY A 146 4.38 -3.65 -8.19
CA GLY A 146 4.76 -2.24 -8.19
C GLY A 146 3.61 -1.24 -8.28
N ASP A 147 3.94 0.04 -8.07
CA ASP A 147 2.95 1.12 -8.02
C ASP A 147 2.62 1.69 -9.39
N ILE A 148 3.67 1.91 -10.18
CA ILE A 148 3.64 2.56 -11.48
C ILE A 148 4.47 1.69 -12.42
N ILE A 149 3.77 0.89 -13.21
CA ILE A 149 4.38 0.06 -14.26
C ILE A 149 3.91 0.64 -15.60
N ASP A 150 4.76 1.40 -16.25
CA ASP A 150 4.42 2.11 -17.49
C ASP A 150 4.31 1.16 -18.70
N ASP A 151 3.81 1.70 -19.82
CA ASP A 151 3.59 0.94 -21.05
C ASP A 151 4.89 0.30 -21.59
N LYS A 152 6.05 0.92 -21.37
CA LYS A 152 7.35 0.39 -21.81
C LYS A 152 7.80 -0.76 -20.90
N GLN A 153 7.61 -0.63 -19.59
CA GLN A 153 7.91 -1.66 -18.61
C GLN A 153 7.02 -2.89 -18.83
N GLN A 154 5.71 -2.70 -19.03
CA GLN A 154 4.79 -3.82 -19.31
C GLN A 154 5.13 -4.57 -20.61
N ARG A 155 5.62 -3.87 -21.64
CA ARG A 155 6.08 -4.50 -22.89
C ARG A 155 7.35 -5.33 -22.73
N ARG A 156 8.18 -5.04 -21.73
CA ARG A 156 9.40 -5.82 -21.41
C ARG A 156 9.13 -7.06 -20.57
N ALA A 157 7.97 -7.14 -19.91
CA ALA A 157 7.61 -8.28 -19.10
C ALA A 157 7.45 -9.56 -19.95
N PRO A 158 7.71 -10.76 -19.41
CA PRO A 158 7.45 -12.01 -20.12
C PRO A 158 5.97 -12.17 -20.50
N SER A 159 5.69 -12.98 -21.52
CA SER A 159 4.30 -13.38 -21.80
C SER A 159 3.70 -14.16 -20.63
N GLY A 160 2.41 -13.96 -20.36
CA GLY A 160 1.73 -14.56 -19.20
C GLY A 160 2.08 -13.91 -17.85
N THR A 161 2.68 -12.72 -17.84
CA THR A 161 3.01 -12.01 -16.60
C THR A 161 1.75 -11.70 -15.77
N ILE A 162 1.88 -11.82 -14.44
CA ILE A 162 0.89 -11.36 -13.46
C ILE A 162 1.39 -10.05 -12.87
N PHE A 163 0.66 -8.96 -13.10
CA PHE A 163 0.91 -7.66 -12.50
C PHE A 163 0.08 -7.48 -11.23
N ILE A 164 0.77 -7.23 -10.12
CA ILE A 164 0.22 -7.04 -8.78
C ILE A 164 0.50 -5.59 -8.35
N PRO A 165 -0.50 -4.71 -8.37
CA PRO A 165 -0.30 -3.32 -8.00
C PRO A 165 -0.09 -3.16 -6.49
N THR A 166 0.81 -2.26 -6.11
CA THR A 166 1.00 -1.82 -4.71
C THR A 166 0.43 -0.44 -4.44
N SER A 167 -0.18 0.20 -5.46
CA SER A 167 -0.74 1.55 -5.37
C SER A 167 -2.26 1.55 -5.20
N GLN A 168 -2.77 2.66 -4.66
CA GLN A 168 -4.21 2.88 -4.46
C GLN A 168 -4.98 3.05 -5.77
N PHE A 169 -4.30 3.35 -6.88
CA PHE A 169 -4.91 3.55 -8.19
C PHE A 169 -4.68 2.33 -9.09
N PRO A 170 -5.67 1.95 -9.93
CA PRO A 170 -5.54 0.78 -10.78
C PRO A 170 -4.45 0.97 -11.85
N LEU A 171 -3.75 -0.12 -12.18
CA LEU A 171 -2.76 -0.13 -13.24
C LEU A 171 -3.45 -0.03 -14.62
N LYS A 172 -2.91 0.81 -15.51
CA LYS A 172 -3.33 0.84 -16.91
C LYS A 172 -2.92 -0.47 -17.58
N LYS A 173 -3.87 -1.17 -18.19
CA LYS A 173 -3.64 -2.45 -18.87
C LYS A 173 -3.16 -2.22 -20.30
N THR A 174 -1.94 -2.65 -20.62
CA THR A 174 -1.32 -2.44 -21.96
C THR A 174 -1.21 -3.72 -22.77
N ARG A 175 -1.23 -4.90 -22.12
CA ARG A 175 -1.11 -6.20 -22.77
C ARG A 175 -2.32 -7.08 -22.50
N LYS A 176 -2.72 -7.87 -23.49
CA LYS A 176 -3.86 -8.80 -23.39
C LYS A 176 -3.46 -10.19 -22.92
N ASP A 177 -2.18 -10.55 -23.11
CA ASP A 177 -1.63 -11.86 -22.74
C ASP A 177 -1.08 -11.89 -21.30
N CYS A 178 -1.35 -10.86 -20.50
CA CYS A 178 -0.95 -10.74 -19.11
C CYS A 178 -2.17 -10.64 -18.19
N THR A 179 -2.02 -11.04 -16.93
CA THR A 179 -3.03 -10.87 -15.89
C THR A 179 -2.77 -9.60 -15.09
N TYR A 180 -3.81 -8.83 -14.82
CA TYR A 180 -3.72 -7.58 -14.06
C TYR A 180 -4.62 -7.69 -12.84
N LEU A 181 -4.03 -7.80 -11.65
CA LEU A 181 -4.80 -7.75 -10.41
C LEU A 181 -5.22 -6.32 -10.10
N GLY A 182 -6.28 -6.20 -9.30
CA GLY A 182 -6.77 -4.92 -8.80
C GLY A 182 -5.86 -4.37 -7.70
N SER A 183 -5.93 -3.06 -7.46
CA SER A 183 -5.33 -2.43 -6.28
C SER A 183 -5.77 -3.14 -4.99
N PRO A 184 -4.94 -3.19 -3.94
CA PRO A 184 -5.25 -3.85 -2.69
C PRO A 184 -6.61 -3.42 -2.12
N ALA A 185 -7.56 -4.34 -2.16
CA ALA A 185 -8.94 -4.12 -1.78
C ALA A 185 -9.58 -5.43 -1.33
N MET A 186 -10.65 -5.32 -0.54
CA MET A 186 -11.39 -6.47 -0.01
C MET A 186 -12.89 -6.20 -0.11
N LYS A 187 -13.67 -7.29 -0.24
CA LYS A 187 -15.12 -7.24 -0.10
C LYS A 187 -15.48 -6.94 1.36
N ILE A 188 -16.44 -6.05 1.53
CA ILE A 188 -16.96 -5.59 2.81
C ILE A 188 -17.99 -6.61 3.34
N PRO A 189 -17.95 -7.00 4.62
CA PRO A 189 -18.94 -7.90 5.23
C PRO A 189 -20.36 -7.35 5.09
N GLU A 190 -21.34 -8.24 4.92
CA GLU A 190 -22.75 -7.86 4.71
C GLU A 190 -23.35 -7.09 5.88
N THR A 191 -22.86 -7.36 7.09
CA THR A 191 -23.24 -6.69 8.34
C THR A 191 -22.91 -5.19 8.34
N MET A 192 -21.94 -4.74 7.53
CA MET A 192 -21.65 -3.32 7.39
C MET A 192 -22.63 -2.67 6.40
N GLN A 193 -23.48 -1.80 6.93
CA GLN A 193 -24.50 -1.07 6.17
C GLN A 193 -24.03 0.34 5.80
N ASN A 194 -24.78 1.00 4.91
CA ASN A 194 -24.51 2.38 4.45
C ASN A 194 -23.13 2.59 3.82
N VAL A 195 -22.56 1.54 3.21
CA VAL A 195 -21.35 1.62 2.40
C VAL A 195 -21.71 1.40 0.94
N HIS A 196 -21.60 2.47 0.15
CA HIS A 196 -21.88 2.44 -1.28
C HIS A 196 -20.59 2.15 -2.05
N THR A 197 -19.86 3.20 -2.44
CA THR A 197 -18.59 3.11 -3.16
C THR A 197 -17.71 4.27 -2.73
N CYS A 198 -16.49 3.99 -2.25
CA CYS A 198 -15.53 5.04 -1.86
C CYS A 198 -14.52 5.37 -2.97
N GLU A 199 -14.26 4.41 -3.86
CA GLU A 199 -13.37 4.55 -5.01
C GLU A 199 -14.12 4.16 -6.29
N ASN A 200 -14.21 5.06 -7.27
CA ASN A 200 -15.02 4.86 -8.48
C ASN A 200 -14.54 3.71 -9.39
N TRP A 201 -13.34 3.18 -9.16
CA TRP A 201 -12.81 2.01 -9.87
C TRP A 201 -13.02 0.68 -9.13
N LEU A 202 -13.56 0.69 -7.91
CA LEU A 202 -13.86 -0.54 -7.18
C LEU A 202 -15.34 -0.95 -7.36
N PRO A 203 -15.63 -2.26 -7.42
CA PRO A 203 -17.01 -2.75 -7.44
C PRO A 203 -17.79 -2.32 -6.19
N ARG A 204 -19.13 -2.43 -6.26
CA ARG A 204 -19.97 -2.25 -5.08
C ARG A 204 -19.56 -3.22 -3.97
N ARG A 205 -19.62 -2.74 -2.73
CA ARG A 205 -19.21 -3.50 -1.53
C ARG A 205 -17.75 -3.97 -1.54
N VAL A 206 -16.89 -3.26 -2.27
CA VAL A 206 -15.44 -3.43 -2.21
C VAL A 206 -14.84 -2.12 -1.74
N MET A 207 -13.87 -2.21 -0.83
CA MET A 207 -13.16 -1.05 -0.29
C MET A 207 -11.65 -1.28 -0.35
N SER A 208 -10.92 -0.18 -0.58
CA SER A 208 -9.47 -0.14 -0.47
C SER A 208 -8.97 -0.68 0.88
N ALA A 209 -7.94 -1.53 0.84
CA ALA A 209 -7.33 -2.11 2.03
C ALA A 209 -6.80 -1.04 2.99
N TRP A 210 -6.32 0.09 2.46
CA TRP A 210 -5.87 1.24 3.26
C TRP A 210 -6.98 1.82 4.14
N ARG A 211 -8.21 1.90 3.61
CA ARG A 211 -9.37 2.38 4.38
C ARG A 211 -9.87 1.34 5.37
N ILE A 212 -9.91 0.08 4.95
CA ILE A 212 -10.32 -1.03 5.82
C ILE A 212 -9.41 -1.10 7.04
N ALA A 213 -8.11 -0.86 6.89
CA ALA A 213 -7.17 -0.85 8.00
C ALA A 213 -7.63 0.09 9.13
N ALA A 214 -8.07 1.32 8.82
CA ALA A 214 -8.55 2.26 9.82
C ALA A 214 -9.81 1.77 10.55
N ILE A 215 -10.71 1.07 9.85
CA ILE A 215 -11.89 0.44 10.45
C ILE A 215 -11.44 -0.66 11.43
N ILE A 216 -10.50 -1.52 11.02
CA ILE A 216 -9.96 -2.59 11.85
C ILE A 216 -9.26 -2.02 13.08
N HIS A 217 -8.45 -0.97 12.93
CA HIS A 217 -7.84 -0.25 14.07
C HIS A 217 -8.90 0.21 15.08
N ALA A 218 -10.01 0.77 14.59
CA ALA A 218 -11.10 1.26 15.44
C ALA A 218 -11.91 0.14 16.11
N GLN A 219 -12.06 -1.01 15.45
CA GLN A 219 -12.76 -2.19 15.97
C GLN A 219 -11.91 -2.96 16.98
N GLU A 220 -10.61 -3.07 16.74
CA GLU A 220 -9.67 -3.78 17.63
C GLU A 220 -9.14 -2.88 18.77
N GLY A 221 -9.46 -1.57 18.76
CA GLY A 221 -9.02 -0.63 19.79
C GLY A 221 -7.50 -0.43 19.83
N TRP A 222 -6.84 -0.48 18.67
CA TRP A 222 -5.39 -0.30 18.61
C TRP A 222 -5.00 1.16 18.82
N ASN A 223 -4.05 1.39 19.74
CA ASN A 223 -3.67 2.74 20.19
C ASN A 223 -2.44 3.32 19.48
N MET A 224 -1.92 2.65 18.43
CA MET A 224 -0.78 3.16 17.67
C MET A 224 -1.23 4.04 16.51
N HIS A 225 -0.36 4.98 16.11
CA HIS A 225 -0.45 5.57 14.78
C HIS A 225 0.13 4.56 13.78
N GLU A 226 -0.54 4.39 12.64
CA GLU A 226 0.02 3.72 11.47
C GLU A 226 0.28 4.82 10.43
N CYS A 227 1.43 5.47 10.53
CA CYS A 227 1.79 6.65 9.73
C CYS A 227 3.32 6.71 9.62
N GLY A 228 3.87 7.56 8.76
CA GLY A 228 5.34 7.60 8.61
C GLY A 228 5.88 6.27 8.08
N ASP A 229 6.93 5.73 8.70
CA ASP A 229 7.42 4.39 8.39
C ASP A 229 6.76 3.30 9.30
N ASP A 230 5.97 3.67 10.31
CA ASP A 230 5.30 2.71 11.23
C ASP A 230 4.14 1.96 10.56
N MET A 231 4.07 0.65 10.77
CA MET A 231 3.02 -0.23 10.23
C MET A 231 2.47 -1.16 11.30
N MET A 232 1.18 -1.46 11.23
CA MET A 232 0.65 -2.60 11.97
C MET A 232 1.30 -3.89 11.45
N ASP A 233 1.56 -4.82 12.36
CA ASP A 233 2.03 -6.15 12.00
C ASP A 233 1.12 -6.79 10.93
N ILE A 234 1.74 -7.29 9.86
CA ILE A 234 1.08 -7.71 8.63
C ILE A 234 0.12 -8.87 8.89
N GLU A 235 0.55 -9.88 9.65
CA GLU A 235 -0.28 -11.05 9.92
C GLU A 235 -1.35 -10.76 10.98
N LYS A 236 -1.07 -9.87 11.94
CA LYS A 236 -2.04 -9.37 12.91
C LYS A 236 -3.18 -8.61 12.23
N VAL A 237 -2.87 -7.65 11.36
CA VAL A 237 -3.90 -6.87 10.66
C VAL A 237 -4.68 -7.71 9.66
N TRP A 238 -4.01 -8.64 8.98
CA TRP A 238 -4.68 -9.62 8.12
C TRP A 238 -5.68 -10.47 8.90
N SER A 239 -5.23 -11.07 10.00
CA SER A 239 -6.07 -11.96 10.83
C SER A 239 -7.27 -11.22 11.41
N ALA A 240 -7.09 -9.96 11.83
CA ALA A 240 -8.19 -9.12 12.27
C ALA A 240 -9.17 -8.79 11.13
N ALA A 241 -8.68 -8.43 9.94
CA ALA A 241 -9.54 -8.17 8.79
C ALA A 241 -10.42 -9.37 8.43
N ILE A 242 -9.84 -10.57 8.39
CA ILE A 242 -10.60 -11.81 8.13
C ILE A 242 -11.63 -12.08 9.24
N ARG A 243 -11.25 -11.92 10.51
CA ARG A 243 -12.13 -12.11 11.66
C ARG A 243 -13.32 -11.14 11.68
N HIS A 244 -13.13 -9.92 11.19
CA HIS A 244 -14.21 -8.94 10.99
C HIS A 244 -15.01 -9.14 9.69
N GLY A 245 -14.75 -10.22 8.95
CA GLY A 245 -15.54 -10.63 7.78
C GLY A 245 -15.17 -9.94 6.47
N PHE A 246 -14.03 -9.26 6.41
CA PHE A 246 -13.50 -8.76 5.13
C PHE A 246 -12.91 -9.91 4.32
N ILE A 247 -13.19 -9.95 3.02
CA ILE A 247 -12.79 -11.05 2.14
C ILE A 247 -11.85 -10.51 1.05
N PRO A 248 -10.62 -11.03 0.90
CA PRO A 248 -9.73 -10.59 -0.17
C PRO A 248 -10.31 -10.90 -1.55
N LEU A 249 -10.02 -10.03 -2.53
CA LEU A 249 -10.40 -10.29 -3.91
C LEU A 249 -9.49 -11.37 -4.49
N SER A 250 -10.07 -12.47 -4.96
CA SER A 250 -9.30 -13.58 -5.53
C SER A 250 -8.86 -13.31 -6.98
N LYS A 251 -9.61 -12.48 -7.74
CA LYS A 251 -9.27 -11.91 -9.07
C LYS A 251 -10.07 -10.62 -9.28
N ALA A 252 -9.52 -9.66 -10.02
CA ALA A 252 -10.22 -8.43 -10.46
C ALA A 252 -10.88 -8.61 -11.82
#